data_AF-A0A1V8ZXM2-F1
#
_entry.id   AF-A0A1V8ZXM2-F1
#
_cell.length_a   1.000
_cell.length_b   1.000
_cell.length_c   1.000
_cell.angle_alpha   90.00
_cell.angle_beta   90.00
_cell.angle_gamma   90.00
#
_symmetry.space_group_name_H-M   'P 1'
#
loop_
_entity.id
_entity.type
_entity.pdbx_description
1 polymer ?
#
loop_
_entity_poly.entity_id
_entity_poly.type
_entity_poly.pdbx_seq_one_letter_code
_entity_poly.pdbx_strand_id
1 'polypeptide(L)'
;MAAVLPAHTDPADLTHALARLAAETAPGDTGRAGASIALPVTHLWCVLAQVSRADRREFLFHCWRHWTRGMRPAERVALATRSAAEAGTAGRVVHDVQGRTRLTGSWLRYYDEVADFARSSRTAGTAPLGYVLFTHVREAHRVLAIPAAASAVGAGALRAALATSGEPKPTVRCGHGWAPSNATHP
;
A
#
# COMPACT_ATOMS: atom_id res chain seq x y z
N MET A 1 8.25 -17.43 -29.13
CA MET A 1 8.07 -17.69 -27.68
C MET A 1 8.81 -16.59 -26.92
N ALA A 2 8.12 -15.52 -26.54
CA ALA A 2 8.70 -14.47 -25.73
C ALA A 2 8.86 -14.97 -24.29
N ALA A 3 10.10 -14.96 -23.79
CA ALA A 3 10.39 -15.31 -22.41
C ALA A 3 9.68 -14.32 -21.49
N VAL A 4 8.69 -14.80 -20.74
CA VAL A 4 8.10 -14.08 -19.61
C VAL A 4 9.21 -14.01 -18.55
N LEU A 5 9.90 -12.87 -18.49
CA LEU A 5 10.82 -12.55 -17.41
C LEU A 5 10.08 -12.68 -16.07
N PRO A 6 10.67 -13.31 -15.04
CA PRO A 6 10.01 -13.50 -13.76
C PRO A 6 9.69 -12.15 -13.12
N ALA A 7 8.46 -12.01 -12.63
CA ALA A 7 7.87 -10.83 -11.98
C ALA A 7 8.50 -10.51 -10.59
N HIS A 8 9.80 -10.75 -10.42
CA HIS A 8 10.52 -10.63 -9.15
C HIS A 8 11.56 -9.51 -9.11
N THR A 9 11.76 -8.77 -10.19
CA THR A 9 12.61 -7.58 -10.15
C THR A 9 11.78 -6.44 -9.57
N ASP A 10 11.89 -6.23 -8.26
CA ASP A 10 11.73 -4.88 -7.72
C ASP A 10 12.61 -3.97 -8.59
N PRO A 11 12.07 -2.96 -9.28
CA PRO A 11 12.88 -2.06 -10.09
C PRO A 11 14.01 -1.53 -9.22
N ALA A 12 15.27 -1.69 -9.66
CA ALA A 12 16.44 -1.28 -8.90
C ALA A 12 16.34 0.16 -8.38
N ASP A 13 15.61 1.00 -9.11
CA ASP A 13 15.29 2.39 -8.75
C ASP A 13 14.49 2.49 -7.43
N LEU A 14 13.40 1.72 -7.27
CA LEU A 14 12.61 1.76 -6.03
C LEU A 14 13.38 1.22 -4.83
N THR A 15 14.19 0.18 -5.04
CA THR A 15 15.07 -0.35 -4.00
C THR A 15 16.08 0.72 -3.55
N HIS A 16 16.66 1.48 -4.49
CA HIS A 16 17.62 2.54 -4.16
C HIS A 16 16.95 3.72 -3.42
N ALA A 17 15.77 4.18 -3.86
CA ALA A 17 15.05 5.21 -3.11
C ALA A 17 14.62 4.75 -1.73
N LEU A 18 14.17 3.51 -1.59
CA LEU A 18 13.83 2.94 -0.30
C LEU A 18 15.04 2.88 0.63
N ALA A 19 16.21 2.49 0.13
CA ALA A 19 17.44 2.46 0.92
C ALA A 19 17.84 3.87 1.41
N ARG A 20 17.75 4.88 0.54
CA ARG A 20 17.99 6.28 0.92
C ARG A 20 16.98 6.76 1.97
N LEU A 21 15.70 6.44 1.76
CA LEU A 21 14.64 6.77 2.69
C LEU A 21 14.89 6.14 4.07
N ALA A 22 15.28 4.86 4.10
CA ALA A 22 15.59 4.14 5.33
C ALA A 22 16.78 4.74 6.08
N ALA A 23 17.83 5.17 5.37
CA ALA A 23 18.97 5.84 5.96
C ALA A 23 18.59 7.15 6.68
N GLU A 24 17.66 7.92 6.11
CA GLU A 24 17.16 9.17 6.72
C GLU A 24 16.11 8.94 7.81
N THR A 25 15.46 7.77 7.80
CA THR A 25 14.44 7.37 8.79
C THR A 25 15.04 6.59 9.98
N ALA A 26 16.36 6.33 9.96
CA ALA A 26 17.08 5.54 10.96
C ALA A 26 17.05 6.19 12.37
N PRO A 27 17.21 5.39 13.44
CA PRO A 27 16.35 5.48 14.62
C PRO A 27 16.90 6.45 15.69
N GLY A 28 16.39 7.67 15.70
CA GLY A 28 16.50 8.56 16.87
C GLY A 28 15.40 8.37 17.92
N ASP A 29 14.31 7.65 17.60
CA ASP A 29 13.07 7.71 18.42
C ASP A 29 12.20 6.42 18.35
N THR A 30 12.82 5.25 18.13
CA THR A 30 12.12 3.97 17.95
C THR A 30 11.35 3.48 19.18
N GLY A 31 11.66 3.99 20.37
CA GLY A 31 10.87 3.75 21.59
C GLY A 31 9.44 4.32 21.52
N ARG A 32 9.22 5.36 20.71
CA ARG A 32 7.91 6.00 20.48
C ARG A 32 7.24 5.53 19.17
N ALA A 33 8.02 4.99 18.24
CA ALA A 33 7.58 4.52 16.93
C ALA A 33 6.61 3.31 16.98
N GLY A 34 6.63 2.50 18.05
CA GLY A 34 5.65 1.42 18.26
C GLY A 34 4.20 1.92 18.44
N ALA A 35 4.02 3.19 18.83
CA ALA A 35 2.71 3.81 19.04
C ALA A 35 2.22 4.59 17.80
N SER A 36 3.12 5.17 17.02
CA SER A 36 2.76 6.09 15.93
C SER A 36 2.43 5.37 14.63
N ILE A 37 1.21 5.57 14.12
CA ILE A 37 0.79 5.09 12.79
C ILE A 37 1.27 5.99 11.65
N ALA A 38 1.94 7.09 11.97
CA ALA A 38 2.15 8.17 11.03
C ALA A 38 3.17 7.76 9.93
N LEU A 39 4.21 7.00 10.27
CA LEU A 39 5.17 6.46 9.32
C LEU A 39 4.55 5.44 8.34
N PRO A 40 3.88 4.36 8.82
CA PRO A 40 3.23 3.42 7.90
C PRO A 40 2.16 4.08 7.03
N VAL A 41 1.38 5.04 7.55
CA VAL A 41 0.38 5.75 6.74
C VAL A 41 1.02 6.63 5.67
N THR A 42 2.10 7.37 5.97
CA THR A 42 2.83 8.15 4.95
C THR A 42 3.30 7.24 3.83
N HIS A 43 4.00 6.16 4.18
CA HIS A 43 4.54 5.22 3.21
C HIS A 43 3.43 4.58 2.35
N LEU A 44 2.39 4.07 3.00
CA LEU A 44 1.24 3.47 2.32
C LEU A 44 0.60 4.47 1.37
N TRP A 45 0.45 5.74 1.76
CA TRP A 45 -0.16 6.75 0.89
C TRP A 45 0.70 7.05 -0.35
N CYS A 46 2.02 7.13 -0.23
CA CYS A 46 2.91 7.34 -1.39
C CYS A 46 2.68 6.29 -2.48
N VAL A 47 2.47 5.03 -2.07
CA VAL A 47 2.17 3.92 -2.98
C VAL A 47 0.70 3.93 -3.43
N LEU A 48 -0.23 4.12 -2.49
CA LEU A 48 -1.67 4.07 -2.75
C LEU A 48 -2.14 5.16 -3.70
N ALA A 49 -1.45 6.31 -3.73
CA ALA A 49 -1.70 7.38 -4.69
C ALA A 49 -1.63 6.87 -6.15
N GLN A 50 -0.84 5.83 -6.42
CA GLN A 50 -0.67 5.23 -7.75
C GLN A 50 -1.67 4.11 -8.06
N VAL A 51 -2.41 3.64 -7.05
CA VAL A 51 -3.49 2.66 -7.20
C VAL A 51 -4.77 3.38 -7.62
N SER A 52 -5.54 2.76 -8.52
CA SER A 52 -6.83 3.30 -8.98
C SER A 52 -7.77 3.52 -7.78
N ARG A 53 -8.55 4.60 -7.76
CA ARG A 53 -9.46 4.91 -6.64
C ARG A 53 -10.40 3.76 -6.28
N ALA A 54 -10.84 3.00 -7.28
CA ALA A 54 -11.73 1.86 -7.10
C ALA A 54 -11.07 0.68 -6.36
N ASP A 55 -9.74 0.52 -6.50
CA ASP A 55 -9.00 -0.63 -5.97
C ASP A 55 -8.30 -0.34 -4.63
N ARG A 56 -8.18 0.93 -4.22
CA ARG A 56 -7.41 1.34 -3.02
C ARG A 56 -7.84 0.64 -1.73
N ARG A 57 -9.14 0.57 -1.48
CA ARG A 57 -9.69 -0.05 -0.27
C ARG A 57 -9.46 -1.56 -0.23
N GLU A 58 -9.38 -2.20 -1.38
CA GLU A 58 -9.05 -3.63 -1.50
C GLU A 58 -7.55 -3.87 -1.36
N PHE A 59 -6.73 -3.05 -2.01
CA PHE A 59 -5.27 -3.04 -1.82
C PHE A 59 -4.88 -2.96 -0.34
N LEU A 60 -5.46 -2.00 0.40
CA LEU A 60 -5.21 -1.86 1.84
C LEU A 60 -5.70 -3.06 2.66
N PHE A 61 -6.81 -3.68 2.25
CA PHE A 61 -7.29 -4.90 2.89
C PHE A 61 -6.31 -6.07 2.68
N HIS A 62 -5.71 -6.21 1.50
CA HIS A 62 -4.67 -7.21 1.25
C HIS A 62 -3.42 -6.96 2.11
N CYS A 63 -2.97 -5.71 2.22
CA CYS A 63 -1.89 -5.33 3.13
C CYS A 63 -2.20 -5.71 4.58
N TRP A 64 -3.38 -5.33 5.08
CA TRP A 64 -3.83 -5.67 6.44
C TRP A 64 -3.90 -7.19 6.65
N ARG A 65 -4.48 -7.94 5.71
CA ARG A 65 -4.57 -9.41 5.79
C ARG A 65 -3.18 -10.05 5.81
N HIS A 66 -2.24 -9.53 5.03
CA HIS A 66 -0.87 -10.03 5.00
C HIS A 66 -0.19 -9.89 6.37
N TRP A 67 -0.19 -8.70 6.95
CA TRP A 67 0.49 -8.44 8.21
C TRP A 67 -0.20 -9.06 9.43
N THR A 68 -1.50 -9.38 9.32
CA THR A 68 -2.26 -10.05 10.39
C THR A 68 -2.32 -11.57 10.25
N ARG A 69 -1.65 -12.17 9.25
CA ARG A 69 -1.78 -13.60 8.92
C ARG A 69 -1.47 -14.57 10.06
N GLY A 70 -0.53 -14.22 10.94
CA GLY A 70 -0.08 -15.05 12.06
C GLY A 70 -0.74 -14.73 13.40
N MET A 71 -1.70 -13.81 13.41
CA MET A 71 -2.34 -13.33 14.65
C MET A 71 -3.60 -14.13 14.95
N ARG A 72 -3.88 -14.30 16.24
CA ARG A 72 -5.11 -14.92 16.73
C ARG A 72 -6.33 -14.05 16.39
N PRO A 73 -7.53 -14.62 16.30
CA PRO A 73 -8.76 -13.85 16.01
C PRO A 73 -8.96 -12.64 16.93
N ALA A 74 -8.75 -12.80 18.24
CA ALA A 74 -8.89 -11.70 19.21
C ALA A 74 -7.90 -10.54 18.95
N GLU A 75 -6.67 -10.84 18.56
CA GLU A 75 -5.65 -9.83 18.23
C GLU A 75 -6.02 -9.08 16.95
N ARG A 76 -6.58 -9.79 15.96
CA ARG A 76 -7.06 -9.18 14.71
C ARG A 76 -8.23 -8.24 14.96
N VAL A 77 -9.16 -8.61 15.86
CA VAL A 77 -10.27 -7.75 16.29
C VAL A 77 -9.73 -6.51 17.01
N ALA A 78 -8.82 -6.68 17.98
CA ALA A 78 -8.22 -5.55 18.69
C ALA A 78 -7.52 -4.56 17.75
N LEU A 79 -6.76 -5.07 16.76
CA LEU A 79 -6.14 -4.24 15.73
C LEU A 79 -7.15 -3.54 14.82
N ALA A 80 -8.24 -4.21 14.46
CA ALA A 80 -9.31 -3.59 13.67
C ALA A 80 -9.99 -2.46 14.43
N THR A 81 -10.27 -2.64 15.73
CA THR A 81 -10.80 -1.59 16.61
C THR A 81 -9.83 -0.42 16.72
N ARG A 82 -8.54 -0.68 16.97
CA ARG A 82 -7.51 0.37 16.99
C ARG A 82 -7.42 1.10 15.65
N SER A 83 -7.48 0.37 14.54
CA SER A 83 -7.47 0.97 13.19
C SER A 83 -8.62 1.94 12.98
N ALA A 84 -9.83 1.56 13.41
CA ALA A 84 -11.00 2.43 13.30
C ALA A 84 -10.84 3.70 14.16
N ALA A 85 -10.32 3.57 15.38
CA ALA A 85 -10.03 4.72 16.25
C ALA A 85 -8.98 5.68 15.64
N GLU A 86 -8.01 5.15 14.90
CA GLU A 86 -6.93 5.92 14.27
C GLU A 86 -7.29 6.49 12.88
N ALA A 87 -8.52 6.27 12.38
CA ALA A 87 -8.93 6.72 11.05
C ALA A 87 -8.78 8.25 10.87
N GLY A 88 -9.15 9.03 11.89
CA GLY A 88 -9.01 10.49 11.86
C GLY A 88 -7.54 10.94 11.80
N THR A 89 -6.65 10.26 12.53
CA THR A 89 -5.20 10.49 12.48
C THR A 89 -4.65 10.16 11.09
N ALA A 90 -5.04 9.02 10.52
CA ALA A 90 -4.66 8.64 9.17
C ALA A 90 -5.12 9.67 8.12
N GLY A 91 -6.35 10.19 8.25
CA GLY A 91 -6.87 11.26 7.39
C GLY A 91 -6.02 12.54 7.42
N ARG A 92 -5.61 12.99 8.62
CA ARG A 92 -4.72 14.15 8.76
C ARG A 92 -3.36 13.91 8.12
N VAL A 93 -2.76 12.74 8.36
CA VAL A 93 -1.50 12.35 7.72
C VAL A 93 -1.61 12.39 6.20
N VAL A 94 -2.68 11.84 5.63
CA VAL A 94 -2.92 11.87 4.18
C VAL A 94 -3.00 13.30 3.67
N HIS A 95 -3.76 14.15 4.36
CA HIS A 95 -3.86 15.57 4.01
C HIS A 95 -2.49 16.25 3.98
N ASP A 96 -1.65 16.04 5.00
CA ASP A 96 -0.31 16.64 5.06
C ASP A 96 0.63 16.09 3.98
N VAL A 97 0.51 14.80 3.64
CA VAL A 97 1.28 14.20 2.55
C VAL A 97 0.82 14.75 1.19
N GLN A 98 -0.49 14.88 0.96
CA GLN A 98 -1.04 15.49 -0.25
C GLN A 98 -0.61 16.95 -0.40
N GLY A 99 -0.61 17.71 0.70
CA GLY A 99 -0.10 19.07 0.76
C GLY A 99 1.44 19.17 0.71
N ARG A 100 2.15 18.03 0.64
CA ARG A 100 3.62 17.92 0.68
C ARG A 100 4.26 18.56 1.92
N THR A 101 3.49 18.92 2.94
CA THR A 101 3.99 19.53 4.18
C THR A 101 4.70 18.50 5.06
N ARG A 102 4.42 17.21 4.86
CA ARG A 102 5.02 16.10 5.60
C ARG A 102 6.17 15.39 4.89
N LEU A 103 6.32 15.61 3.58
CA LEU A 103 7.37 14.95 2.80
C LEU A 103 8.61 15.83 2.79
N THR A 104 9.68 15.37 3.44
CA THR A 104 11.02 15.97 3.33
C THR A 104 11.77 15.38 2.12
N GLY A 105 12.99 15.87 1.82
CA GLY A 105 13.75 15.56 0.59
C GLY A 105 13.69 14.11 0.09
N SER A 106 14.06 13.11 0.90
CA SER A 106 13.99 11.70 0.49
C SER A 106 12.58 11.19 0.28
N TRP A 107 11.63 11.61 1.12
CA TRP A 107 10.22 11.26 1.00
C TRP A 107 9.60 11.77 -0.29
N LEU A 108 9.90 13.02 -0.68
CA LEU A 108 9.47 13.58 -1.97
C LEU A 108 10.05 12.78 -3.13
N ARG A 109 11.36 12.51 -3.09
CA ARG A 109 12.02 11.75 -4.15
C ARG A 109 11.48 10.32 -4.25
N TYR A 110 11.25 9.66 -3.13
CA TYR A 110 10.63 8.34 -3.09
C TYR A 110 9.21 8.37 -3.67
N TYR A 111 8.41 9.39 -3.32
CA TYR A 111 7.07 9.56 -3.88
C TYR A 111 7.10 9.71 -5.41
N ASP A 112 8.01 10.54 -5.93
CA ASP A 112 8.17 10.79 -7.36
C ASP A 112 8.65 9.52 -8.09
N GLU A 113 9.62 8.78 -7.52
CA GLU A 113 10.10 7.52 -8.11
C GLU A 113 9.02 6.42 -8.14
N VAL A 114 8.20 6.30 -7.09
CA VAL A 114 7.03 5.40 -7.08
C VAL A 114 6.02 5.81 -8.15
N ALA A 115 5.80 7.10 -8.36
CA ALA A 115 4.90 7.60 -9.40
C ALA A 115 5.44 7.32 -10.81
N ASP A 116 6.74 7.53 -11.03
CA ASP A 116 7.42 7.26 -12.30
C ASP A 116 7.41 5.78 -12.63
N PHE A 117 7.73 4.92 -11.66
CA PHE A 117 7.65 3.47 -11.79
C PHE A 117 6.22 3.02 -12.17
N ALA A 118 5.21 3.53 -11.48
CA ALA A 118 3.82 3.17 -11.76
C ALA A 118 3.35 3.65 -13.14
N ARG A 119 3.89 4.78 -13.64
CA ARG A 119 3.62 5.28 -15.00
C ARG A 119 4.26 4.36 -16.03
N SER A 120 5.55 4.06 -15.88
CA SER A 120 6.30 3.19 -16.79
C SER A 120 5.71 1.77 -16.85
N SER A 121 5.32 1.21 -15.70
CA SER A 121 4.71 -0.13 -15.62
C SER A 121 3.37 -0.21 -16.33
N ARG A 122 2.54 0.85 -16.26
CA ARG A 122 1.27 0.92 -16.99
C ARG A 122 1.51 0.94 -18.51
N THR A 123 2.51 1.67 -18.97
CA THR A 123 2.86 1.74 -20.40
C THR A 123 3.42 0.41 -20.91
N ALA A 124 4.24 -0.27 -20.11
CA ALA A 124 4.87 -1.53 -20.50
C ALA A 124 3.88 -2.74 -20.52
N GLY A 125 2.74 -2.64 -19.82
CA GLY A 125 1.77 -3.74 -19.72
C GLY A 125 2.29 -4.96 -18.95
N THR A 126 3.38 -4.81 -18.19
CA THR A 126 4.06 -5.89 -17.48
C THR A 126 3.51 -6.07 -16.07
N ALA A 127 2.91 -7.23 -15.80
CA ALA A 127 2.29 -7.63 -14.52
C ALA A 127 1.19 -6.68 -13.96
N PRO A 128 0.24 -7.18 -13.15
CA PRO A 128 -0.71 -6.29 -12.49
C PRO A 128 0.01 -5.32 -11.54
N LEU A 129 0.00 -4.01 -11.83
CA LEU A 129 0.68 -2.98 -11.03
C LEU A 129 0.37 -3.10 -9.52
N GLY A 130 -0.87 -3.39 -9.16
CA GLY A 130 -1.27 -3.59 -7.76
C GLY A 130 -0.51 -4.72 -7.05
N TYR A 131 -0.16 -5.80 -7.76
CA TYR A 131 0.64 -6.89 -7.19
C TYR A 131 2.10 -6.48 -6.95
N VAL A 132 2.70 -5.73 -7.89
CA VAL A 132 4.08 -5.25 -7.75
C VAL A 132 4.17 -4.24 -6.61
N LEU A 133 3.26 -3.27 -6.56
CA LEU A 133 3.18 -2.29 -5.47
C LEU A 133 2.91 -2.95 -4.11
N PHE A 134 2.11 -4.01 -4.06
CA PHE A 134 1.89 -4.78 -2.83
C PHE A 134 3.16 -5.46 -2.35
N THR A 135 3.93 -6.06 -3.26
CA THR A 135 5.21 -6.70 -2.94
C THR A 135 6.22 -5.68 -2.43
N HIS A 136 6.32 -4.54 -3.12
CA HIS A 136 7.14 -3.40 -2.71
C HIS A 136 6.79 -2.90 -1.31
N VAL A 137 5.50 -2.69 -1.02
CA VAL A 137 5.07 -2.22 0.31
C VAL A 137 5.50 -3.16 1.44
N ARG A 138 5.42 -4.47 1.21
CA ARG A 138 5.83 -5.47 2.21
C ARG A 138 7.31 -5.40 2.49
N GLU A 139 8.12 -5.29 1.45
CA GLU A 139 9.56 -5.20 1.58
C GLU A 139 9.99 -3.86 2.18
N ALA A 140 9.38 -2.76 1.74
CA ALA A 140 9.62 -1.43 2.28
C ALA A 140 9.36 -1.34 3.77
N HIS A 141 8.26 -1.92 4.27
CA HIS A 141 8.00 -1.91 5.71
C HIS A 141 9.02 -2.74 6.51
N ARG A 142 9.60 -3.79 5.91
CA ARG A 142 10.70 -4.56 6.51
C ARG A 142 11.97 -3.73 6.59
N VAL A 143 12.34 -3.06 5.50
CA VAL A 143 13.54 -2.21 5.41
C VAL A 143 13.44 -0.98 6.32
N LEU A 144 12.25 -0.38 6.42
CA LEU A 144 11.97 0.74 7.32
C LEU A 144 11.78 0.31 8.79
N ALA A 145 11.97 -0.97 9.11
CA ALA A 145 11.80 -1.55 10.44
C ALA A 145 10.42 -1.26 11.08
N ILE A 146 9.36 -1.17 10.27
CA ILE A 146 8.00 -0.91 10.75
C ILE A 146 7.40 -2.24 11.25
N PRO A 147 6.97 -2.34 12.52
CA PRO A 147 6.37 -3.57 13.03
C PRO A 147 5.11 -3.98 12.24
N ALA A 148 4.88 -5.29 12.11
CA ALA A 148 3.71 -5.81 11.40
C ALA A 148 2.38 -5.30 12.01
N ALA A 149 2.30 -5.17 13.34
CA ALA A 149 1.15 -4.59 14.02
C ALA A 149 0.91 -3.12 13.61
N ALA A 150 1.95 -2.28 13.61
CA ALA A 150 1.84 -0.88 13.19
C ALA A 150 1.48 -0.75 11.71
N SER A 151 2.05 -1.61 10.86
CA SER A 151 1.71 -1.72 9.43
C SER A 151 0.24 -2.07 9.22
N ALA A 152 -0.27 -3.05 9.98
CA ALA A 152 -1.67 -3.43 9.96
C ALA A 152 -2.57 -2.29 10.44
N VAL A 153 -2.26 -1.62 11.56
CA VAL A 153 -3.05 -0.46 12.03
C VAL A 153 -3.06 0.64 10.97
N GLY A 154 -1.91 0.97 10.36
CA GLY A 154 -1.82 1.99 9.33
C GLY A 154 -2.70 1.68 8.11
N ALA A 155 -2.65 0.44 7.60
CA ALA A 155 -3.51 0.02 6.48
C ALA A 155 -4.99 0.01 6.83
N GLY A 156 -5.35 -0.46 8.04
CA GLY A 156 -6.73 -0.46 8.51
C GLY A 156 -7.28 0.94 8.71
N ALA A 157 -6.51 1.82 9.34
CA ALA A 157 -6.87 3.21 9.62
C ALA A 157 -7.04 4.01 8.33
N LEU A 158 -6.12 3.86 7.39
CA LEU A 158 -6.21 4.49 6.08
C LEU A 158 -7.44 3.98 5.30
N ARG A 159 -7.72 2.68 5.36
CA ARG A 159 -8.92 2.10 4.72
C ARG A 159 -10.22 2.64 5.33
N ALA A 160 -10.25 2.83 6.65
CA ALA A 160 -11.37 3.42 7.36
C ALA A 160 -11.54 4.91 7.00
N ALA A 161 -10.44 5.68 6.95
CA ALA A 161 -10.45 7.08 6.54
C ALA A 161 -11.03 7.24 5.12
N LEU A 162 -10.59 6.41 4.18
CA LEU A 162 -11.08 6.45 2.79
C LEU A 162 -12.56 6.09 2.68
N ALA A 163 -13.07 5.20 3.53
CA ALA A 163 -14.50 4.92 3.60
C ALA A 163 -15.31 6.14 4.06
N THR A 164 -14.79 6.94 4.99
CA THR A 164 -15.45 8.17 5.46
C THR A 164 -15.38 9.32 4.44
N SER A 165 -14.32 9.37 3.63
CA SER A 165 -14.15 10.38 2.56
C SER A 165 -14.93 10.07 1.27
N GLY A 166 -15.81 9.06 1.29
CA GLY A 166 -16.64 8.70 0.13
C GLY A 166 -15.90 7.94 -0.97
N GLU A 167 -14.75 7.33 -0.68
CA GLU A 167 -14.05 6.52 -1.68
C GLU A 167 -14.86 5.26 -2.03
N PRO A 168 -14.96 4.88 -3.33
CA PRO A 168 -15.83 3.80 -3.77
C PRO A 168 -15.62 2.52 -2.98
N LYS A 169 -16.71 1.77 -2.71
CA LYS A 169 -16.54 0.41 -2.21
C LYS A 169 -15.77 -0.41 -3.24
N PRO A 170 -14.90 -1.34 -2.80
CA PRO A 170 -14.30 -2.32 -3.69
C PRO A 170 -15.38 -2.95 -4.55
N THR A 171 -15.18 -2.93 -5.87
CA THR A 171 -16.04 -3.68 -6.76
C THR A 171 -15.74 -5.16 -6.55
N VAL A 172 -16.76 -5.95 -6.21
CA VAL A 172 -16.60 -7.41 -6.22
C VAL A 172 -16.39 -7.78 -7.68
N ARG A 173 -15.13 -8.03 -8.07
CA ARG A 173 -14.85 -8.68 -9.34
C ARG A 173 -15.27 -10.13 -9.18
N CYS A 174 -16.55 -10.40 -9.39
CA CYS A 174 -16.98 -11.74 -9.75
C CYS A 174 -16.11 -12.14 -10.94
N GLY A 175 -15.32 -13.21 -10.78
CA GLY A 175 -14.47 -13.71 -11.85
C GLY A 175 -15.26 -13.76 -13.15
N HIS A 176 -14.62 -13.35 -14.25
CA HIS A 176 -15.19 -13.25 -15.60
C HIS A 176 -16.41 -14.13 -15.76
N GLY A 177 -17.58 -13.52 -15.98
CA GLY A 177 -18.79 -14.24 -16.32
C GLY A 177 -18.43 -15.19 -17.46
N TRP A 178 -18.39 -16.49 -17.15
CA TRP A 178 -18.35 -17.52 -18.15
C TRP A 178 -19.69 -17.42 -18.86
N ALA A 179 -19.72 -16.68 -19.97
CA ALA A 179 -20.78 -16.78 -20.94
C ALA A 179 -20.52 -18.09 -21.70
N PRO A 180 -21.39 -19.12 -21.59
CA PRO A 180 -21.31 -20.23 -22.52
C PRO A 180 -21.50 -19.66 -23.92
N SER A 181 -20.47 -19.81 -24.74
CA SER A 181 -20.54 -19.59 -26.18
C SER A 181 -21.54 -20.58 -26.76
N ASN A 182 -22.81 -20.23 -26.84
CA ASN A 182 -23.74 -20.96 -27.69
C ASN A 182 -23.46 -20.52 -29.13
N ALA A 183 -22.40 -21.13 -29.68
CA ALA A 183 -22.26 -21.32 -31.10
C ALA A 183 -23.44 -22.16 -31.57
N THR A 184 -24.34 -21.53 -32.31
CA THR A 184 -25.19 -22.22 -33.28
C THR A 184 -25.26 -21.32 -34.51
N HIS A 185 -24.29 -21.55 -35.41
CA HIS A 185 -24.50 -21.46 -36.85
C HIS A 185 -24.79 -22.88 -37.34
N PRO A 186 -25.45 -23.08 -38.50
CA PRO A 186 -26.45 -22.28 -39.19
C PRO A 186 -27.86 -22.89 -39.14
#